data_AF-A0A0B6YTT0-F1
#
_entry.id   AF-A0A0B6YTT0-F1
#
_cell.length_a   1.000
_cell.length_b   1.000
_cell.length_c   1.000
_cell.angle_alpha   90.00
_cell.angle_beta   90.00
_cell.angle_gamma   90.00
#
_symmetry.space_group_name_H-M   'P 1'
#
loop_
_entity.id
_entity.type
_entity.pdbx_description
1 polymer ?
#
loop_
_entity_poly.entity_id
_entity_poly.type
_entity_poly.pdbx_seq_one_letter_code
_entity_poly.pdbx_strand_id
1 'polypeptide(L)'
;AIHDRWWFEKLVNMTYCPKTKVLCLWRKNQDKVQLNQFYTKKCRELYFSVKESMDKAASRNTGRLPGPELGGEFPVQDLKTKEGGLLQVCMEGIGLLLQNSKLFIELASIRKCFTQKGGIFVLEEFDRKTKQIIQHKFKSSMADQICYAVLCLFSYIAAGMEQRKQS
;
A
#
# COMPACT_ATOMS: atom_id res chain seq x y z
N ALA A 1 24.91 -4.28 -17.55
CA ALA A 1 24.89 -4.89 -16.20
C ALA A 1 23.53 -5.52 -15.98
N ILE A 2 23.48 -6.85 -15.92
CA ILE A 2 22.27 -7.59 -15.63
C ILE A 2 22.03 -7.42 -14.13
N HIS A 3 21.17 -6.48 -13.75
CA HIS A 3 20.68 -6.45 -12.37
C HIS A 3 19.70 -7.62 -12.23
N ASP A 4 20.10 -8.60 -11.41
CA ASP A 4 19.41 -9.86 -11.22
C ASP A 4 17.91 -9.71 -11.01
N ARG A 5 17.17 -10.70 -11.50
CA ARG A 5 15.72 -10.94 -11.33
C ARG A 5 15.23 -10.71 -9.89
N TRP A 6 16.09 -11.01 -8.91
CA TRP A 6 15.95 -10.72 -7.47
C TRP A 6 15.65 -9.25 -7.13
N TRP A 7 16.08 -8.30 -7.97
CA TRP A 7 15.99 -6.88 -7.68
C TRP A 7 14.54 -6.39 -7.71
N PHE A 8 13.75 -6.91 -8.65
CA PHE A 8 12.32 -6.62 -8.82
C PHE A 8 11.40 -7.53 -8.00
N GLU A 9 11.84 -8.72 -7.61
CA GLU A 9 11.07 -9.60 -6.70
C GLU A 9 10.83 -8.96 -5.32
N LYS A 10 11.68 -8.01 -4.95
CA LYS A 10 11.56 -7.21 -3.73
C LYS A 10 10.83 -5.89 -3.93
N LEU A 11 10.33 -5.60 -5.12
CA LEU A 11 9.62 -4.37 -5.41
C LEU A 11 8.24 -4.39 -4.74
N VAL A 12 8.04 -3.44 -3.83
CA VAL A 12 6.81 -3.22 -3.06
C VAL A 12 5.83 -2.37 -3.84
N ASN A 13 6.33 -1.28 -4.39
CA ASN A 13 5.54 -0.30 -5.12
C ASN A 13 6.45 0.43 -6.09
N MET A 14 5.86 1.05 -7.10
CA MET A 14 6.54 1.98 -7.99
C MET A 14 5.62 3.11 -8.43
N THR A 15 6.18 4.30 -8.56
CA THR A 15 5.48 5.47 -9.09
C THR A 15 6.44 6.25 -9.98
N TYR A 16 5.92 7.01 -10.92
CA TYR A 16 6.73 7.89 -11.74
C TYR A 16 6.09 9.27 -11.84
N CYS A 17 6.92 10.30 -11.97
CA CYS A 17 6.48 11.66 -12.21
C CYS A 17 7.10 12.17 -13.52
N PRO A 18 6.30 12.36 -14.60
CA PRO A 18 6.78 12.91 -15.86
C PRO A 18 7.38 14.32 -15.73
N LYS A 19 6.80 15.14 -14.83
CA LYS A 19 7.22 16.54 -14.62
C LYS A 19 8.63 16.62 -14.04
N THR A 20 8.93 15.82 -13.02
CA THR A 20 10.25 15.79 -12.38
C THR A 20 11.17 14.70 -12.95
N LYS A 21 10.70 13.94 -13.95
CA LYS A 21 11.45 12.89 -14.65
C LYS A 21 12.02 11.85 -13.69
N VAL A 22 11.28 11.52 -12.62
CA VAL A 22 11.72 10.57 -11.60
C VAL A 22 10.85 9.32 -11.64
N LEU A 23 11.49 8.16 -11.53
CA LEU A 23 10.88 6.89 -11.21
C LEU A 23 11.29 6.54 -9.77
N CYS A 24 10.29 6.31 -8.93
CA CYS A 24 10.44 5.93 -7.55
C CYS A 24 10.10 4.44 -7.42
N LEU A 25 11.03 3.66 -6.88
CA LEU A 25 10.91 2.23 -6.66
C LEU A 25 11.04 1.96 -5.17
N TRP A 26 9.97 1.49 -4.54
CA TRP A 26 9.99 1.07 -3.14
C TRP A 26 10.34 -0.40 -3.09
N ARG A 27 11.42 -0.75 -2.39
CA ARG A 27 11.93 -2.11 -2.32
C ARG A 27 12.01 -2.57 -0.88
N LYS A 28 11.57 -3.80 -0.60
CA LYS A 28 11.72 -4.42 0.71
C LYS A 28 13.12 -5.01 0.80
N ASN A 29 13.96 -4.44 1.65
CA ASN A 29 15.26 -4.99 1.97
C ASN A 29 15.24 -5.51 3.41
N GLN A 30 15.29 -6.83 3.55
CA GLN A 30 15.05 -7.54 4.81
C GLN A 30 13.65 -7.16 5.35
N ASP A 31 13.57 -6.30 6.38
CA ASP A 31 12.33 -5.83 6.99
C ASP A 31 12.05 -4.34 6.79
N LYS A 32 12.87 -3.63 6.02
CA LYS A 32 12.70 -2.18 5.78
C LYS A 32 12.36 -1.91 4.33
N VAL A 33 11.38 -1.03 4.12
CA VAL A 33 11.09 -0.50 2.79
C VAL A 33 12.05 0.66 2.50
N GLN A 34 12.84 0.53 1.45
CA GLN A 34 13.76 1.54 0.96
C GLN A 34 13.23 2.17 -0.32
N LEU A 35 13.32 3.50 -0.43
CA LEU A 35 12.99 4.23 -1.65
C LEU A 35 14.25 4.39 -2.51
N ASN A 36 14.19 3.90 -3.73
CA ASN A 36 15.19 4.15 -4.76
C ASN A 36 14.61 5.11 -5.81
N GLN A 37 15.31 6.22 -6.06
CA GLN A 37 14.90 7.23 -7.04
C GLN A 37 15.80 7.19 -8.26
N PHE A 38 15.20 7.11 -9.44
CA PHE A 38 15.88 7.09 -10.73
C PHE A 38 15.43 8.27 -11.57
N TYR A 39 16.36 9.15 -11.91
CA TYR A 39 16.07 10.34 -12.72
C TYR A 39 16.32 10.02 -14.19
N THR A 40 15.27 10.02 -15.01
CA THR A 40 15.34 9.75 -16.44
C THR A 40 14.22 10.41 -17.22
N LYS A 41 14.56 10.96 -18.39
CA LYS A 41 13.59 11.50 -19.36
C LYS A 41 12.60 10.43 -19.85
N LYS A 42 12.99 9.15 -19.76
CA LYS A 42 12.19 7.98 -20.12
C LYS A 42 11.48 7.33 -18.92
N CYS A 43 11.23 8.07 -17.85
CA CYS A 43 10.60 7.53 -16.63
C CYS A 43 9.28 6.80 -16.89
N ARG A 44 8.47 7.27 -17.86
CA ARG A 44 7.24 6.60 -18.30
C ARG A 44 7.51 5.25 -18.96
N GLU A 45 8.39 5.21 -19.97
CA GLU A 45 8.77 3.97 -20.66
C GLU A 45 9.35 2.95 -19.66
N LEU A 46 10.21 3.43 -18.74
CA LEU A 46 10.83 2.59 -17.73
C LEU A 46 9.81 2.03 -16.72
N TYR A 47 8.85 2.83 -16.27
CA TYR A 47 7.75 2.38 -15.41
C TYR A 47 6.96 1.24 -16.07
N PHE A 48 6.52 1.44 -17.32
CA PHE A 48 5.74 0.43 -18.02
C PHE A 48 6.55 -0.82 -18.36
N SER A 49 7.83 -0.69 -18.70
CA SER A 49 8.71 -1.83 -18.95
C SER A 49 8.91 -2.70 -17.69
N VAL A 50 9.07 -2.07 -16.53
CA VAL A 50 9.17 -2.78 -15.25
C VAL A 50 7.85 -3.46 -14.91
N LYS A 51 6.72 -2.76 -15.07
CA LYS A 51 5.37 -3.29 -14.85
C LYS A 51 5.08 -4.51 -15.73
N GLU A 52 5.30 -4.39 -17.03
CA GLU A 52 5.07 -5.47 -17.99
C GLU A 52 5.96 -6.69 -17.71
N SER A 53 7.21 -6.46 -17.27
CA SER A 53 8.13 -7.54 -16.88
C SER A 53 7.64 -8.28 -15.63
N MET A 54 7.07 -7.56 -14.66
CA MET A 54 6.46 -8.16 -13.47
C MET A 54 5.19 -8.93 -13.82
N ASP A 55 4.31 -8.38 -14.65
CA ASP A 55 3.07 -9.03 -15.10
C ASP A 55 3.36 -10.30 -15.93
N LYS A 56 4.38 -10.26 -16.79
CA LYS A 56 4.87 -11.44 -17.53
C LYS A 56 5.50 -12.49 -16.63
N ALA A 57 6.15 -12.08 -15.53
CA ALA A 57 6.69 -13.02 -14.54
C ALA A 57 5.56 -13.65 -13.70
N ALA A 58 4.54 -12.87 -13.33
CA ALA A 58 3.37 -13.34 -12.59
C ALA A 58 2.50 -14.31 -13.41
N SER A 59 2.28 -14.03 -14.69
CA SER A 59 1.44 -14.87 -15.57
C SER A 59 2.04 -16.24 -15.92
N ARG A 60 3.36 -16.41 -15.79
CA ARG A 60 4.04 -17.70 -15.97
C ARG A 60 3.90 -18.65 -14.77
N ASN A 61 3.56 -18.13 -13.59
CA ASN A 61 3.14 -18.92 -12.44
C ASN A 61 1.60 -18.96 -12.45
N THR A 62 1.02 -20.06 -12.92
CA THR A 62 -0.41 -20.35 -12.89
C THR A 62 -1.04 -19.99 -11.53
N GLY A 63 -1.74 -18.85 -11.47
CA GLY A 63 -2.74 -18.51 -10.45
C GLY A 63 -2.26 -18.40 -9.00
N ARG A 64 -0.97 -18.61 -8.70
CA ARG A 64 -0.42 -18.52 -7.35
C ARG A 64 0.71 -17.51 -7.37
N LEU A 65 0.35 -16.23 -7.30
CA LEU A 65 1.26 -15.24 -6.73
C LEU A 65 1.52 -15.69 -5.29
N PRO A 66 2.77 -15.97 -4.87
CA PRO A 66 3.12 -15.87 -3.46
C PRO A 66 3.16 -14.38 -3.12
N GLY A 67 2.03 -13.69 -3.29
CA GLY A 67 1.83 -12.39 -2.70
C GLY A 67 1.63 -12.61 -1.20
N PRO A 68 2.18 -11.76 -0.33
CA PRO A 68 1.78 -11.76 1.07
C PRO A 68 0.25 -11.70 1.11
N GLU A 69 -0.37 -12.52 1.96
CA GLU A 69 -1.83 -12.53 2.14
C GLU A 69 -2.31 -11.07 2.16
N LEU A 70 -3.16 -10.70 1.19
CA LEU A 70 -3.59 -9.31 0.98
C LEU A 70 -4.57 -8.95 2.11
N GLY A 71 -4.00 -8.60 3.25
CA GLY A 71 -4.73 -8.37 4.48
C GLY A 71 -3.89 -8.69 5.70
N GLY A 72 -4.51 -8.56 6.86
CA GLY A 72 -3.88 -8.85 8.14
C GLY A 72 -4.61 -8.18 9.27
N GLU A 73 -4.51 -8.79 10.44
CA GLU A 73 -5.02 -8.23 11.68
C GLU A 73 -3.84 -7.71 12.49
N PHE A 74 -3.91 -6.44 12.87
CA PHE A 74 -2.81 -5.75 13.52
C PHE A 74 -3.28 -5.16 14.85
N PRO A 75 -2.57 -5.44 15.96
CA PRO A 75 -2.88 -4.79 17.22
C PRO A 75 -2.57 -3.30 17.12
N VAL A 76 -3.55 -2.48 17.48
CA VAL A 76 -3.46 -1.02 17.44
C VAL A 76 -4.03 -0.40 18.72
N GLN A 77 -3.56 0.79 19.05
CA GLN A 77 -4.21 1.66 20.02
C GLN A 77 -4.59 2.97 19.32
N ASP A 78 -5.86 3.33 19.35
CA ASP A 78 -6.31 4.64 18.86
C ASP A 78 -5.75 5.74 19.78
N LEU A 79 -5.04 6.71 19.20
CA LEU A 79 -4.45 7.80 19.96
C LEU A 79 -5.47 8.84 20.43
N LYS A 80 -6.64 8.92 19.79
CA LYS A 80 -7.72 9.84 20.16
C LYS A 80 -8.50 9.34 21.37
N THR A 81 -8.99 8.10 21.31
CA THR A 81 -9.81 7.49 22.37
C THR A 81 -8.99 6.75 23.43
N LYS A 82 -7.72 6.44 23.14
CA LYS A 82 -6.84 5.55 23.93
C LYS A 82 -7.28 4.09 23.97
N GLU A 83 -8.30 3.71 23.21
CA GLU A 83 -8.78 2.33 23.14
C GLU A 83 -7.79 1.43 22.39
N GLY A 84 -7.53 0.26 22.97
CA GLY A 84 -6.84 -0.83 22.28
C GLY A 84 -7.81 -1.61 21.40
N GLY A 85 -7.29 -2.21 20.33
CA GLY A 85 -8.08 -3.04 19.44
C GLY A 85 -7.29 -3.66 18.30
N LEU A 86 -8.02 -4.18 17.33
CA LEU A 86 -7.48 -4.77 16.11
C LEU A 86 -7.84 -3.93 14.89
N LEU A 87 -6.86 -3.66 14.05
CA LEU A 87 -7.03 -3.10 12.72
C LEU A 87 -6.94 -4.25 11.71
N GLN A 88 -8.02 -4.50 11.00
CA GLN A 88 -8.13 -5.53 9.97
C GLN A 88 -8.05 -4.86 8.60
N VAL A 89 -7.09 -5.26 7.78
CA VAL A 89 -7.02 -4.84 6.38
C VAL A 89 -7.65 -5.94 5.53
N CYS A 90 -8.64 -5.59 4.71
CA CYS A 90 -9.30 -6.51 3.78
C CYS A 90 -9.51 -5.87 2.41
N MET A 91 -10.01 -6.61 1.42
CA MET A 91 -10.14 -6.13 0.03
C MET A 91 -11.13 -4.97 -0.13
N GLU A 92 -12.10 -4.89 0.79
CA GLU A 92 -13.17 -3.90 0.80
C GLU A 92 -12.78 -2.61 1.54
N GLY A 93 -11.75 -2.66 2.40
CA GLY A 93 -11.35 -1.51 3.21
C GLY A 93 -10.59 -1.88 4.49
N ILE A 94 -10.79 -1.08 5.52
CA ILE A 94 -10.14 -1.23 6.83
C ILE A 94 -11.21 -1.36 7.91
N GLY A 95 -11.24 -2.50 8.59
CA GLY A 95 -12.01 -2.73 9.80
C GLY A 95 -11.22 -2.32 11.04
N LEU A 96 -11.90 -1.71 12.00
CA LEU A 96 -11.39 -1.38 13.32
C LEU A 96 -12.31 -2.03 14.36
N LEU A 97 -11.74 -2.96 15.10
CA LEU A 97 -12.37 -3.63 16.24
C LEU A 97 -11.72 -3.10 17.51
N LEU A 98 -12.20 -1.96 18.00
CA LEU A 98 -11.77 -1.36 19.26
C LEU A 98 -12.58 -1.94 20.42
N GLN A 99 -12.09 -1.74 21.65
CA GLN A 99 -12.69 -2.29 22.86
C GLN A 99 -14.19 -1.94 23.01
N ASN A 100 -14.59 -0.71 22.70
CA ASN A 100 -15.98 -0.26 22.84
C ASN A 100 -16.64 0.13 21.52
N SER A 101 -15.94 0.04 20.39
CA SER A 101 -16.44 0.50 19.11
C SER A 101 -15.97 -0.38 17.95
N LYS A 102 -16.87 -0.56 16.97
CA LYS A 102 -16.55 -1.22 15.69
C LYS A 102 -16.76 -0.21 14.59
N LEU A 103 -15.75 -0.03 13.75
CA LEU A 103 -15.80 0.91 12.65
C LEU A 103 -15.24 0.25 11.39
N PHE A 104 -15.84 0.55 10.25
CA PHE A 104 -15.36 0.06 8.96
C PHE A 104 -15.22 1.24 8.01
N ILE A 105 -14.00 1.43 7.51
CA ILE A 105 -13.65 2.48 6.56
C ILE A 105 -13.56 1.83 5.18
N GLU A 106 -14.53 2.14 4.33
CA GLU A 106 -14.49 1.70 2.93
C GLU A 106 -13.23 2.19 2.23
N LEU A 107 -12.63 1.34 1.42
CA LEU A 107 -11.43 1.68 0.67
C LEU A 107 -11.61 2.94 -0.20
N ALA A 108 -12.79 3.13 -0.77
CA ALA A 108 -13.13 4.29 -1.60
C ALA A 108 -13.11 5.63 -0.83
N SER A 109 -13.26 5.57 0.49
CA SER A 109 -13.20 6.73 1.37
C SER A 109 -11.78 7.03 1.84
N ILE A 110 -10.85 6.07 1.74
CA ILE A 110 -9.45 6.28 2.14
C ILE A 110 -8.73 7.11 1.10
N ARG A 111 -8.15 8.23 1.53
CA ARG A 111 -7.39 9.15 0.67
C ARG A 111 -5.89 8.88 0.71
N LYS A 112 -5.37 8.58 1.90
CA LYS A 112 -3.94 8.46 2.14
C LYS A 112 -3.69 7.67 3.43
N CYS A 113 -2.56 6.97 3.47
CA CYS A 113 -2.00 6.48 4.72
C CYS A 113 -0.48 6.69 4.74
N PHE A 114 0.11 6.77 5.94
CA PHE A 114 1.57 6.86 6.14
C PHE A 114 1.92 6.53 7.59
N THR A 115 3.21 6.31 7.86
CA THR A 115 3.73 6.13 9.22
C THR A 115 4.49 7.37 9.72
N GLN A 116 4.47 7.58 11.03
CA GLN A 116 5.24 8.61 11.73
C GLN A 116 6.19 7.97 12.75
N LYS A 117 7.19 8.74 13.22
CA LYS A 117 8.11 8.31 14.27
C LYS A 117 7.33 7.86 15.51
N GLY A 118 7.82 6.82 16.18
CA GLY A 118 7.21 6.26 17.39
C GLY A 118 6.15 5.18 17.14
N GLY A 119 6.14 4.57 15.94
CA GLY A 119 5.23 3.47 15.61
C GLY A 119 3.79 3.95 15.47
N ILE A 120 3.58 5.10 14.82
CA ILE A 120 2.26 5.68 14.62
C ILE A 120 1.86 5.49 13.16
N PHE A 121 0.78 4.77 12.93
CA PHE A 121 0.10 4.67 11.65
C PHE A 121 -0.97 5.75 11.54
N VAL A 122 -0.98 6.49 10.43
CA VAL A 122 -1.93 7.57 10.16
C VAL A 122 -2.73 7.22 8.92
N LEU A 123 -4.06 7.31 9.04
CA LEU A 123 -5.02 7.05 7.98
C LEU A 123 -5.90 8.28 7.77
N GLU A 124 -6.00 8.76 6.53
CA GLU A 124 -6.88 9.87 6.15
C GLU A 124 -8.08 9.31 5.40
N GLU A 125 -9.25 9.50 5.99
CA GLU A 125 -10.56 9.14 5.45
C GLU A 125 -11.31 10.40 5.01
N PHE A 126 -11.98 10.34 3.87
CA PHE A 126 -12.91 11.38 3.45
C PHE A 126 -14.33 11.01 3.87
N ASP A 127 -14.87 11.75 4.84
CA ASP A 127 -16.23 11.57 5.31
C ASP A 127 -17.21 12.28 4.36
N ARG A 128 -18.07 11.48 3.72
CA ARG A 128 -19.07 11.98 2.76
C ARG A 128 -20.17 12.82 3.41
N LYS A 129 -20.43 12.62 4.71
CA LYS A 129 -21.47 13.35 5.45
C LYS A 129 -21.02 14.76 5.79
N THR A 130 -19.81 14.88 6.36
CA THR A 130 -19.25 16.17 6.76
C THR A 130 -18.50 16.86 5.62
N LYS A 131 -18.20 16.15 4.52
CA LYS A 131 -17.35 16.60 3.39
C LYS A 131 -15.96 17.04 3.85
N GLN A 132 -15.44 16.42 4.90
CA GLN A 132 -14.12 16.73 5.46
C GLN A 132 -13.21 15.49 5.46
N ILE A 133 -11.91 15.77 5.55
CA ILE A 133 -10.90 14.72 5.73
C ILE A 133 -10.72 14.50 7.23
N ILE A 134 -11.05 13.30 7.69
CA ILE A 134 -10.83 12.84 9.06
C ILE A 134 -9.49 12.11 9.09
N GLN A 135 -8.65 12.48 10.05
CA GLN A 135 -7.36 11.82 10.27
C GLN A 135 -7.45 10.93 11.50
N HIS A 136 -7.24 9.63 11.29
CA HIS A 136 -7.15 8.61 12.32
C HIS A 136 -5.68 8.31 12.61
N LYS A 137 -5.32 8.21 13.89
CA LYS A 137 -3.93 7.94 14.31
C LYS A 137 -3.89 6.76 15.27
N PHE A 138 -3.16 5.74 14.88
CA PHE A 138 -3.07 4.48 15.60
C PHE A 138 -1.63 4.20 16.01
N LYS A 139 -1.40 3.91 17.28
CA LYS A 139 -0.09 3.45 17.76
C LYS A 139 -0.01 1.92 17.63
N SER A 140 1.06 1.43 17.01
CA SER A 140 1.34 0.00 16.87
C SER A 140 2.83 -0.24 16.64
N SER A 141 3.37 -1.31 17.21
CA SER A 141 4.70 -1.82 16.85
C SER A 141 4.77 -2.28 15.39
N MET A 142 3.61 -2.54 14.77
CA MET A 142 3.45 -3.03 13.40
C MET A 142 3.02 -1.92 12.43
N ALA A 143 3.17 -0.64 12.80
CA ALA A 143 2.71 0.50 11.98
C ALA A 143 3.18 0.44 10.52
N ASP A 144 4.44 0.05 10.28
CA ASP A 144 4.99 -0.07 8.92
C ASP A 144 4.38 -1.26 8.15
N GLN A 145 4.04 -2.34 8.83
CA GLN A 145 3.37 -3.51 8.22
C GLN A 145 1.91 -3.19 7.87
N ILE A 146 1.22 -2.46 8.75
CA ILE A 146 -0.13 -1.94 8.46
C ILE A 146 -0.10 -1.04 7.22
N CYS A 147 0.84 -0.08 7.19
CA CYS A 147 0.97 0.83 6.06
C CYS A 147 1.30 0.07 4.77
N TYR A 148 2.16 -0.95 4.84
CA TYR A 148 2.46 -1.81 3.71
C TYR A 148 1.20 -2.55 3.20
N ALA A 149 0.42 -3.17 4.09
CA ALA A 149 -0.80 -3.89 3.72
C ALA A 149 -1.81 -2.97 3.01
N VAL A 150 -2.01 -1.75 3.52
CA VAL A 150 -2.92 -0.77 2.90
C VAL A 150 -2.41 -0.28 1.54
N LEU A 151 -1.09 -0.10 1.38
CA LEU A 151 -0.50 0.26 0.08
C LEU A 151 -0.61 -0.87 -0.95
N CYS A 152 -0.46 -2.12 -0.52
CA CYS A 152 -0.69 -3.29 -1.37
C CYS A 152 -2.14 -3.36 -1.84
N LEU A 153 -3.10 -3.07 -0.95
CA LEU A 153 -4.51 -3.01 -1.27
C LEU A 153 -4.82 -1.95 -2.35
N PHE A 154 -4.28 -0.74 -2.23
CA PHE A 154 -4.42 0.28 -3.28
C PHE A 154 -3.84 -0.16 -4.61
N SER A 155 -2.68 -0.83 -4.58
CA SER A 155 -2.01 -1.32 -5.78
C SER A 155 -2.82 -2.41 -6.47
N TYR A 156 -3.41 -3.32 -5.69
CA TYR A 156 -4.26 -4.40 -6.20
C TYR A 156 -5.50 -3.86 -6.90
N ILE A 157 -6.21 -2.91 -6.27
CA ILE A 157 -7.42 -2.32 -6.87
C ILE A 157 -7.08 -1.52 -8.13
N ALA A 158 -5.97 -0.77 -8.13
CA ALA A 158 -5.52 -0.08 -9.33
C ALA A 158 -5.25 -1.06 -10.49
N ALA A 159 -4.63 -2.21 -10.21
CA ALA A 159 -4.38 -3.26 -11.21
C ALA A 159 -5.67 -3.97 -11.67
N GLY A 160 -6.59 -4.28 -10.76
CA GLY A 160 -7.88 -4.92 -11.09
C GLY A 160 -8.84 -4.03 -11.89
N MET A 161 -8.77 -2.70 -11.70
CA MET A 161 -9.56 -1.74 -12.48
C MET A 161 -9.07 -1.60 -13.93
N GLU A 162 -7.79 -1.85 -14.21
CA GLU A 162 -7.28 -1.85 -15.59
C GLU A 162 -7.76 -3.06 -16.40
N GLN A 163 -7.89 -4.24 -15.76
CA GLN A 163 -8.38 -5.45 -16.44
C GLN A 163 -9.84 -5.30 -16.93
N ARG A 164 -10.70 -4.59 -16.21
CA ARG A 164 -12.10 -4.33 -16.62
C ARG A 164 -12.25 -3.29 -17.73
N LYS A 165 -11.20 -2.53 -18.05
CA LYS A 165 -11.23 -1.56 -19.18
C LYS A 165 -10.79 -2.16 -20.50
N GLN A 166 -10.28 -3.40 -20.51
CA GLN A 166 -9.85 -4.12 -21.71
C GLN A 166 -10.80 -5.27 -22.11
N SER A 167 -11.89 -5.47 -21.36
CA SER A 167 -12.99 -6.39 -21.70
C SER A 167 -14.17 -5.66 -22.32
#